data_AF-A0A7K2MVL4-F1
#
_entry.id   AF-A0A7K2MVL4-F1
#
_cell.length_a   1.000
_cell.length_b   1.000
_cell.length_c   1.000
_cell.angle_alpha   90.00
_cell.angle_beta   90.00
_cell.angle_gamma   90.00
#
_symmetry.space_group_name_H-M   'P 1'
#
loop_
_entity.id
_entity.type
_entity.pdbx_description
1 polymer ?
#
loop_
_entity_poly.entity_id
_entity_poly.type
_entity_poly.pdbx_seq_one_letter_code
_entity_poly.pdbx_strand_id
1 'polypeptide(L)'
;MGLAEDIEKAVAEVVCSDWDARTGNVVPTTDTVKLSNGAVEIDAVYLYADLADSTGLARDFARTTAAKVIRAYLDATCRVIRACGGEIRSFDGDRVMAIFMGGSKNTNAADCALKIHRVVEDIVRPKVEANLSSIKTKGFEIKHCVGIDSGTALVVRGGVRGHNDLVSIGRAPNVAAKLSDIRDGSYRTYITGAVFGRLAERAKLSNPNKQPMWEGPYNRVVGGQTITVYKSTWRRSP
;
A
#
# COMPACT_ATOMS: atom_id res chain seq x y z
N MET A 1 -4.77 -34.89 22.75
CA MET A 1 -5.69 -34.11 21.91
C MET A 1 -5.28 -34.32 20.48
N GLY A 2 -6.27 -34.63 19.63
CA GLY A 2 -6.06 -34.63 18.18
C GLY A 2 -6.00 -33.21 17.64
N LEU A 3 -5.40 -33.02 16.47
CA LEU A 3 -5.32 -31.71 15.82
C LEU A 3 -6.69 -31.05 15.64
N ALA A 4 -7.73 -31.83 15.36
CA ALA A 4 -9.09 -31.32 15.19
C ALA A 4 -9.64 -30.71 16.49
N GLU A 5 -9.47 -31.38 17.63
CA GLU A 5 -9.92 -30.89 18.94
C GLU A 5 -9.16 -29.62 19.34
N ASP A 6 -7.86 -29.55 19.06
CA ASP A 6 -7.04 -28.37 19.33
C ASP A 6 -7.51 -27.17 18.48
N ILE A 7 -7.85 -27.39 17.21
CA ILE A 7 -8.38 -26.35 16.31
C ILE A 7 -9.78 -25.91 16.77
N GLU A 8 -10.67 -26.85 17.07
CA GLU A 8 -12.02 -26.54 17.55
C GLU A 8 -11.98 -25.67 18.80
N LYS A 9 -11.12 -26.02 19.76
CA LYS A 9 -10.91 -25.23 20.98
C LYS A 9 -10.37 -23.84 20.65
N ALA A 10 -9.34 -23.74 19.81
CA ALA A 10 -8.75 -22.45 19.44
C ALA A 10 -9.74 -21.53 18.71
N VAL A 11 -10.56 -22.09 17.81
CA VAL A 11 -11.60 -21.35 17.09
C VAL A 11 -12.69 -20.89 18.05
N ALA A 12 -13.15 -21.76 18.95
CA ALA A 12 -14.15 -21.40 19.97
C ALA A 12 -13.64 -20.28 20.89
N GLU A 13 -12.38 -20.35 21.34
CA GLU A 13 -11.75 -19.30 22.15
C GLU A 13 -11.76 -17.93 21.44
N VAL A 14 -11.48 -17.89 20.13
CA VAL A 14 -11.50 -16.62 19.36
C VAL A 14 -12.94 -16.13 19.16
N VAL A 15 -13.85 -16.99 18.68
CA VAL A 15 -15.22 -16.61 18.32
C VAL A 15 -16.05 -16.19 19.53
N CYS A 16 -15.81 -16.80 20.70
CA CYS A 16 -16.53 -16.50 21.94
C CYS A 16 -15.86 -15.41 22.79
N SER A 17 -14.73 -14.85 22.36
CA SER A 17 -14.04 -13.81 23.12
C SER A 17 -14.69 -12.43 22.95
N ASP A 18 -14.80 -11.70 24.06
CA ASP A 18 -15.07 -10.26 24.01
C ASP A 18 -13.79 -9.52 23.59
N TRP A 19 -13.90 -8.64 22.60
CA TRP A 19 -12.77 -7.86 22.11
C TRP A 19 -12.39 -6.75 23.08
N ASP A 20 -11.12 -6.73 23.49
CA ASP A 20 -10.49 -5.63 24.22
C ASP A 20 -10.08 -4.55 23.21
N ALA A 21 -11.08 -3.79 22.76
CA ALA A 21 -10.92 -2.76 21.75
C ALA A 21 -10.60 -1.40 22.37
N ARG A 22 -9.58 -0.74 21.84
CA ARG A 22 -9.22 0.65 22.19
C ARG A 22 -8.98 1.50 20.95
N THR A 23 -9.16 2.80 21.07
CA THR A 23 -8.76 3.74 20.02
C THR A 23 -7.25 4.00 20.07
N GLY A 24 -6.59 3.99 18.92
CA GLY A 24 -5.16 4.25 18.75
C GLY A 24 -4.88 5.52 17.96
N ASN A 25 -3.86 6.28 18.38
CA ASN A 25 -3.39 7.49 17.69
C ASN A 25 -2.02 7.31 17.01
N VAL A 26 -1.43 6.12 17.13
CA VAL A 26 -0.18 5.72 16.49
C VAL A 26 -0.38 4.36 15.83
N VAL A 27 0.44 4.06 14.82
CA VAL A 27 0.31 2.79 14.10
C VAL A 27 0.70 1.64 15.03
N PRO A 28 -0.21 0.68 15.32
CA PRO A 28 0.08 -0.39 16.27
C PRO A 28 1.23 -1.27 15.82
N THR A 29 1.98 -1.82 16.77
CA THR A 29 2.93 -2.93 16.56
C THR A 29 2.41 -4.20 17.22
N THR A 30 2.99 -5.36 16.89
CA THR A 30 2.63 -6.65 17.50
C THR A 30 2.71 -6.64 19.03
N ASP A 31 3.61 -5.84 19.60
CA ASP A 31 3.78 -5.74 21.06
C ASP A 31 2.70 -4.88 21.73
N THR A 32 2.03 -4.01 20.95
CA THR A 32 0.98 -3.10 21.46
C THR A 32 -0.45 -3.63 21.29
N VAL A 33 -0.58 -4.83 20.71
CA VAL A 33 -1.85 -5.52 20.48
C VAL A 33 -1.78 -6.88 21.15
N LYS A 34 -2.73 -7.19 22.04
CA LYS A 34 -2.79 -8.48 22.71
C LYS A 34 -3.16 -9.58 21.70
N LEU A 35 -2.44 -10.70 21.72
CA LEU A 35 -2.64 -11.79 20.75
C LEU A 35 -4.02 -12.45 20.84
N SER A 36 -4.60 -12.55 22.04
CA SER A 36 -5.87 -13.27 22.25
C SER A 36 -7.08 -12.52 21.68
N ASN A 37 -7.35 -11.34 22.23
CA ASN A 37 -8.58 -10.58 22.00
C ASN A 37 -8.31 -9.07 21.90
N GLY A 38 -7.04 -8.68 21.70
CA GLY A 38 -6.67 -7.27 21.60
C GLY A 38 -7.05 -6.70 20.25
N ALA A 39 -7.65 -5.51 20.26
CA ALA A 39 -7.99 -4.78 19.06
C ALA A 39 -7.69 -3.29 19.21
N VAL A 40 -7.18 -2.67 18.14
CA VAL A 40 -6.90 -1.23 18.13
C VAL A 40 -7.59 -0.59 16.93
N GLU A 41 -8.59 0.23 17.20
CA GLU A 41 -9.26 1.02 16.18
C GLU A 41 -8.42 2.27 15.86
N ILE A 42 -8.09 2.46 14.58
CA ILE A 42 -7.32 3.61 14.10
C ILE A 42 -8.02 4.29 12.93
N ASP A 43 -8.02 5.62 12.92
CA ASP A 43 -8.34 6.41 11.72
C ASP A 43 -7.05 6.69 10.96
N ALA A 44 -6.86 6.02 9.82
CA ALA A 44 -5.59 6.03 9.11
C ALA A 44 -5.77 6.13 7.59
N VAL A 45 -4.65 6.40 6.92
CA VAL A 45 -4.55 6.34 5.46
C VAL A 45 -3.69 5.15 5.10
N TYR A 46 -4.22 4.31 4.22
CA TYR A 46 -3.56 3.12 3.72
C TYR A 46 -3.03 3.40 2.33
N LEU A 47 -1.74 3.13 2.11
CA LEU A 47 -1.06 3.20 0.83
C LEU A 47 -0.59 1.80 0.46
N TYR A 48 -0.97 1.34 -0.72
CA TYR A 48 -0.38 0.15 -1.34
C TYR A 48 0.35 0.56 -2.61
N ALA A 49 1.59 0.11 -2.75
CA ALA A 49 2.38 0.30 -3.96
C ALA A 49 2.76 -1.06 -4.55
N ASP A 50 2.33 -1.32 -5.78
CA ASP A 50 2.37 -2.63 -6.42
C ASP A 50 3.19 -2.57 -7.72
N LEU A 51 4.12 -3.51 -7.91
CA LEU A 51 4.87 -3.63 -9.15
C LEU A 51 3.97 -4.25 -10.22
N ALA A 52 4.09 -3.78 -11.46
CA ALA A 52 3.32 -4.36 -12.56
C ALA A 52 3.97 -5.64 -13.09
N ASP A 53 3.14 -6.65 -13.35
CA ASP A 53 3.52 -7.87 -14.07
C ASP A 53 4.72 -8.63 -13.43
N SER A 54 4.73 -8.72 -12.10
CA SER A 54 5.69 -9.54 -11.35
C SER A 54 5.59 -11.03 -11.72
N THR A 55 4.39 -11.50 -12.09
CA THR A 55 4.18 -12.85 -12.63
C THR A 55 4.88 -13.06 -13.96
N GLY A 56 4.76 -12.12 -14.92
CA GLY A 56 5.50 -12.18 -16.18
C GLY A 56 7.01 -12.11 -15.96
N LEU A 57 7.45 -11.27 -15.03
CA LEU A 57 8.85 -11.19 -14.61
C LEU A 57 9.37 -12.53 -14.06
N ALA A 58 8.59 -13.23 -13.23
CA ALA A 58 8.98 -14.51 -12.66
C ALA A 58 8.95 -15.67 -13.68
N ARG A 59 8.04 -15.60 -14.67
CA ARG A 59 7.89 -16.60 -15.73
C ARG A 59 8.95 -16.48 -16.81
N ASP A 60 9.22 -15.25 -17.26
CA ASP A 60 9.94 -15.00 -18.51
C ASP A 60 11.43 -14.67 -18.29
N PHE A 61 11.87 -14.51 -17.05
CA PHE A 61 13.25 -14.14 -16.69
C PHE A 61 13.90 -15.13 -15.73
N ALA A 62 15.23 -15.11 -15.67
CA ALA A 62 15.96 -15.83 -14.65
C ALA A 62 15.51 -15.36 -13.26
N ARG A 63 15.34 -16.30 -12.32
CA ARG A 63 14.89 -16.02 -10.94
C ARG A 63 15.73 -14.94 -10.25
N THR A 64 17.03 -14.92 -10.52
CA THR A 64 17.96 -13.90 -9.99
C THR A 64 17.73 -12.52 -10.60
N THR A 65 17.36 -12.42 -11.88
CA THR A 65 16.95 -11.16 -12.52
C THR A 65 15.65 -10.66 -11.92
N ALA A 66 14.63 -11.52 -11.83
CA ALA A 66 13.34 -11.17 -11.22
C ALA A 66 13.51 -10.66 -9.79
N ALA A 67 14.30 -11.39 -8.97
CA ALA A 67 14.60 -10.99 -7.60
C ALA A 67 15.30 -9.63 -7.50
N LYS A 68 16.24 -9.32 -8.40
CA LYS A 68 16.92 -8.01 -8.43
C LYS A 68 15.94 -6.87 -8.73
N VAL A 69 15.03 -7.07 -9.69
CA VAL A 69 14.03 -6.05 -10.06
C VAL A 69 13.04 -5.81 -8.91
N ILE A 70 12.44 -6.88 -8.37
CA ILE A 70 11.49 -6.78 -7.25
C ILE A 70 12.15 -6.12 -6.05
N ARG A 71 13.37 -6.55 -5.69
CA ARG A 71 14.10 -6.00 -4.54
C ARG A 71 14.48 -4.53 -4.74
N ALA A 72 14.88 -4.13 -5.95
CA ALA A 72 15.20 -2.74 -6.26
C ALA A 72 13.96 -1.84 -6.16
N TYR A 73 12.82 -2.30 -6.67
CA TYR A 73 11.54 -1.60 -6.57
C TYR A 73 11.09 -1.46 -5.10
N LEU A 74 11.08 -2.57 -4.34
CA LEU A 74 10.64 -2.56 -2.94
C LEU A 74 11.55 -1.70 -2.06
N ASP A 75 12.87 -1.80 -2.20
CA ASP A 75 13.82 -0.99 -1.40
C ASP A 75 13.62 0.51 -1.67
N ALA A 76 13.55 0.92 -2.93
CA ALA A 76 13.35 2.32 -3.30
C ALA A 76 12.01 2.85 -2.79
N THR A 77 10.92 2.08 -2.95
CA THR A 77 9.58 2.44 -2.50
C THR A 77 9.53 2.57 -0.98
N CYS A 78 10.14 1.65 -0.24
CA CYS A 78 10.23 1.70 1.22
C CYS A 78 10.96 2.94 1.74
N ARG A 79 12.06 3.34 1.08
CA ARG A 79 12.80 4.55 1.43
C ARG A 79 11.94 5.80 1.26
N VAL A 80 11.19 5.89 0.17
CA VAL A 80 10.28 7.02 -0.08
C VAL A 80 9.16 7.06 0.96
N ILE A 81 8.55 5.90 1.26
CA ILE A 81 7.50 5.78 2.29
C ILE A 81 7.99 6.30 3.64
N ARG A 82 9.15 5.82 4.10
CA ARG A 82 9.74 6.27 5.37
C ARG A 82 10.06 7.77 5.36
N ALA A 83 10.62 8.28 4.27
CA ALA A 83 10.91 9.70 4.12
C ALA A 83 9.65 10.59 4.15
N CYS A 84 8.48 10.03 3.77
CA CYS A 84 7.20 10.73 3.83
C CYS A 84 6.47 10.56 5.18
N GLY A 85 7.09 9.91 6.17
CA GLY A 85 6.49 9.63 7.48
C GLY A 85 5.45 8.51 7.46
N GLY A 86 5.52 7.63 6.45
CA GLY A 86 4.70 6.43 6.36
C GLY A 86 5.34 5.27 7.12
N GLU A 87 4.49 4.47 7.74
CA GLU A 87 4.88 3.29 8.50
C GLU A 87 4.66 2.03 7.66
N ILE A 88 5.73 1.37 7.24
CA ILE A 88 5.66 0.12 6.47
C ILE A 88 5.09 -0.98 7.38
N ARG A 89 4.10 -1.72 6.89
CA ARG A 89 3.41 -2.75 7.68
C ARG A 89 3.62 -4.15 7.17
N SER A 90 3.43 -4.37 5.88
CA SER A 90 3.56 -5.69 5.30
C SER A 90 4.06 -5.63 3.87
N PHE A 91 4.63 -6.75 3.44
CA PHE A 91 4.94 -7.03 2.05
C PHE A 91 4.02 -8.16 1.60
N ASP A 92 3.42 -8.01 0.43
CA ASP A 92 2.63 -9.05 -0.21
C ASP A 92 3.23 -9.30 -1.59
N GLY A 93 4.17 -10.24 -1.67
CA GLY A 93 4.98 -10.48 -2.87
C GLY A 93 5.78 -9.24 -3.28
N ASP A 94 5.39 -8.64 -4.40
CA ASP A 94 5.98 -7.44 -4.99
C ASP A 94 5.30 -6.12 -4.56
N ARG A 95 4.36 -6.21 -3.62
CA ARG A 95 3.63 -5.07 -3.06
C ARG A 95 4.15 -4.68 -1.68
N VAL A 96 4.10 -3.38 -1.39
CA VAL A 96 4.32 -2.86 -0.04
C VAL A 96 3.08 -2.10 0.46
N MET A 97 2.71 -2.38 1.70
CA MET A 97 1.66 -1.69 2.45
C MET A 97 2.27 -0.72 3.45
N ALA A 98 1.77 0.52 3.46
CA ALA A 98 2.12 1.52 4.45
C ALA A 98 0.87 2.18 5.05
N ILE A 99 1.01 2.57 6.32
CA ILE A 99 -0.02 3.30 7.06
C ILE A 99 0.51 4.70 7.38
N PHE A 100 -0.33 5.70 7.14
CA PHE A 100 -0.08 7.09 7.53
C PHE A 100 -1.10 7.53 8.57
N MET A 101 -0.63 8.15 9.65
CA MET A 101 -1.45 8.71 10.72
C MET A 101 -1.06 10.17 11.02
N GLY A 102 -1.85 10.85 11.85
CA GLY A 102 -1.66 12.27 12.18
C GLY A 102 -2.39 13.24 11.23
N GLY A 103 -2.32 14.54 11.54
CA GLY A 103 -3.15 15.57 10.88
C GLY A 103 -2.93 15.74 9.38
N SER A 104 -1.71 15.46 8.88
CA SER A 104 -1.36 15.56 7.46
C SER A 104 -1.36 14.23 6.70
N LYS A 105 -1.87 13.14 7.29
CA LYS A 105 -1.77 11.76 6.75
C LYS A 105 -2.20 11.62 5.30
N ASN A 106 -3.31 12.24 4.89
CA ASN A 106 -3.82 12.20 3.51
C ASN A 106 -2.85 12.89 2.53
N THR A 107 -2.38 14.07 2.91
CA THR A 107 -1.46 14.88 2.10
C THR A 107 -0.11 14.18 1.96
N ASN A 108 0.43 13.63 3.06
CA ASN A 108 1.71 12.94 3.07
C ASN A 108 1.67 11.65 2.26
N ALA A 109 0.59 10.85 2.36
CA ALA A 109 0.43 9.65 1.54
C ALA A 109 0.31 9.98 0.05
N ALA A 110 -0.46 11.01 -0.31
CA ALA A 110 -0.59 11.46 -1.70
C ALA A 110 0.75 11.93 -2.28
N ASP A 111 1.50 12.76 -1.54
CA ASP A 111 2.84 13.17 -1.96
C ASP A 111 3.81 12.01 -2.08
N CYS A 112 3.76 11.07 -1.13
CA CYS A 112 4.54 9.84 -1.17
C CYS A 112 4.32 9.08 -2.47
N ALA A 113 3.08 8.93 -2.92
CA ALA A 113 2.78 8.24 -4.18
C ALA A 113 3.35 8.95 -5.41
N LEU A 114 3.24 10.27 -5.50
CA LEU A 114 3.84 11.03 -6.61
C LEU A 114 5.37 10.96 -6.60
N LYS A 115 5.99 10.86 -5.42
CA LYS A 115 7.43 10.64 -5.25
C LYS A 115 7.84 9.22 -5.64
N ILE A 116 7.07 8.20 -5.25
CA ILE A 116 7.27 6.82 -5.71
C ILE A 116 7.23 6.78 -7.24
N HIS A 117 6.26 7.46 -7.85
CA HIS A 117 6.18 7.52 -9.31
C HIS A 117 7.45 8.07 -9.95
N ARG A 118 7.97 9.20 -9.44
CA ARG A 118 9.24 9.78 -9.90
C ARG A 118 10.39 8.80 -9.71
N VAL A 119 10.55 8.24 -8.52
CA VAL A 119 11.68 7.35 -8.19
C VAL A 119 11.70 6.10 -9.05
N VAL A 120 10.53 5.51 -9.32
CA VAL A 120 10.46 4.31 -10.18
C VAL A 120 10.87 4.64 -11.61
N GLU A 121 10.36 5.73 -12.17
CA GLU A 121 10.59 6.09 -13.57
C GLU A 121 11.99 6.64 -13.83
N ASP A 122 12.52 7.42 -12.90
CA ASP A 122 13.75 8.19 -13.12
C ASP A 122 14.97 7.55 -12.46
N ILE A 123 14.78 6.59 -11.55
CA ILE A 123 15.88 5.93 -10.82
C ILE A 123 15.84 4.42 -10.99
N VAL A 124 14.74 3.76 -10.58
CA VAL A 124 14.68 2.29 -10.57
C VAL A 124 14.76 1.74 -11.99
N ARG A 125 13.89 2.21 -12.88
CA ARG A 125 13.83 1.74 -14.27
C ARG A 125 15.15 1.96 -15.02
N PRO A 126 15.75 3.17 -15.08
CA PRO A 126 17.02 3.37 -15.77
C PRO A 126 18.16 2.53 -15.20
N LYS A 127 18.25 2.39 -13.87
CA LYS A 127 19.31 1.58 -13.25
C LYS A 127 19.13 0.10 -13.54
N VAL A 128 17.91 -0.42 -13.51
CA VAL A 128 17.63 -1.81 -13.84
C VAL A 128 17.95 -2.08 -15.30
N GLU A 129 17.47 -1.26 -16.23
CA GLU A 129 17.69 -1.44 -17.67
C GLU A 129 19.17 -1.33 -18.05
N ALA A 130 19.95 -0.48 -17.36
CA ALA A 130 21.38 -0.34 -17.59
C ALA A 130 22.19 -1.54 -17.09
N ASN A 131 21.75 -2.21 -16.03
CA ASN A 131 22.53 -3.27 -15.36
C ASN A 131 22.00 -4.70 -15.65
N LEU A 132 20.76 -4.84 -16.11
CA LEU A 132 20.11 -6.12 -16.41
C LEU A 132 19.70 -6.12 -17.89
N SER A 133 20.66 -6.42 -18.77
CA SER A 133 20.45 -6.41 -20.22
C SER A 133 19.25 -7.25 -20.68
N SER A 134 18.96 -8.36 -20.00
CA SER A 134 17.80 -9.21 -20.31
C SER A 134 16.47 -8.46 -20.23
N ILE A 135 16.30 -7.53 -19.29
CA ILE A 135 15.07 -6.73 -19.13
C ILE A 135 14.86 -5.88 -20.38
N LYS A 136 15.92 -5.20 -20.82
CA LYS A 136 15.91 -4.36 -22.01
C LYS A 136 15.71 -5.18 -23.30
N THR A 137 16.44 -6.29 -23.46
CA THR A 137 16.38 -7.09 -24.70
C THR A 137 15.04 -7.78 -24.90
N LYS A 138 14.36 -8.16 -23.81
CA LYS A 138 13.00 -8.74 -23.86
C LYS A 138 11.88 -7.70 -23.83
N GLY A 139 12.22 -6.40 -23.74
CA GLY A 139 11.24 -5.32 -23.75
C GLY A 139 10.33 -5.29 -22.52
N PHE A 140 10.77 -5.84 -21.37
CA PHE A 140 9.96 -5.77 -20.15
C PHE A 140 10.02 -4.38 -19.55
N GLU A 141 8.85 -3.79 -19.34
CA GLU A 141 8.72 -2.43 -18.85
C GLU A 141 8.39 -2.40 -17.35
N ILE A 142 9.27 -1.79 -16.55
CA ILE A 142 9.05 -1.64 -15.11
C ILE A 142 8.00 -0.58 -14.85
N LYS A 143 6.76 -1.03 -14.66
CA LYS A 143 5.61 -0.21 -14.26
C LYS A 143 5.23 -0.52 -12.81
N HIS A 144 4.44 0.37 -12.22
CA HIS A 144 3.88 0.19 -10.89
C HIS A 144 2.55 0.93 -10.82
N CYS A 145 1.83 0.77 -9.71
CA CYS A 145 0.72 1.67 -9.38
C CYS A 145 0.57 1.78 -7.87
N VAL A 146 0.19 2.96 -7.41
CA VAL A 146 -0.05 3.26 -6.00
C VAL A 146 -1.52 3.55 -5.78
N GLY A 147 -2.14 2.82 -4.86
CA GLY A 147 -3.53 3.00 -4.43
C GLY A 147 -3.59 3.53 -3.01
N ILE A 148 -4.44 4.54 -2.77
CA ILE A 148 -4.58 5.17 -1.45
C ILE A 148 -6.05 5.32 -1.07
N ASP A 149 -6.37 4.96 0.16
CA ASP A 149 -7.67 5.23 0.76
C ASP A 149 -7.54 5.63 2.24
N SER A 150 -8.53 6.36 2.75
CA SER A 150 -8.60 6.84 4.13
C SER A 150 -9.85 6.28 4.81
N GLY A 151 -9.69 5.88 6.07
CA GLY A 151 -10.82 5.54 6.93
C GLY A 151 -10.39 4.80 8.18
N THR A 152 -11.40 4.46 8.98
CA THR A 152 -11.22 3.65 10.18
C THR A 152 -10.91 2.20 9.83
N ALA A 153 -10.01 1.59 10.60
CA ALA A 153 -9.72 0.17 10.57
C ALA A 153 -9.50 -0.36 11.98
N LEU A 154 -9.95 -1.58 12.22
CA LEU A 154 -9.67 -2.36 13.42
C LEU A 154 -8.41 -3.19 13.19
N VAL A 155 -7.36 -2.94 13.97
CA VAL A 155 -6.10 -3.67 13.90
C VAL A 155 -6.08 -4.75 14.98
N VAL A 156 -5.94 -6.00 14.57
CA VAL A 156 -5.85 -7.18 15.44
C VAL A 156 -4.58 -7.96 15.14
N ARG A 157 -4.17 -8.87 16.02
CA ARG A 157 -3.13 -9.85 15.70
C ARG A 157 -3.78 -11.09 15.07
N GLY A 158 -3.36 -11.40 13.85
CA GLY A 158 -3.69 -12.65 13.20
C GLY A 158 -2.56 -13.66 13.39
N GLY A 159 -2.90 -14.91 13.69
CA GLY A 159 -1.94 -16.01 13.80
C GLY A 159 -1.89 -16.63 15.20
N VAL A 160 -0.88 -17.46 15.43
CA VAL A 160 -0.72 -18.25 16.66
C VAL A 160 0.52 -17.79 17.44
N ARG A 161 0.70 -18.33 18.65
CA ARG A 161 1.88 -18.03 19.47
C ARG A 161 3.16 -18.40 18.70
N GLY A 162 4.09 -17.46 18.59
CA GLY A 162 5.35 -17.62 17.85
C GLY A 162 5.26 -17.27 16.35
N HIS A 163 4.06 -17.24 15.75
CA HIS A 163 3.84 -16.92 14.34
C HIS A 163 2.55 -16.09 14.16
N ASN A 164 2.67 -14.77 14.30
CA ASN A 164 1.55 -13.84 14.13
C ASN A 164 2.04 -12.50 13.60
N ASP A 165 1.12 -11.77 12.96
CA ASP A 165 1.33 -10.43 12.45
C ASP A 165 0.05 -9.61 12.63
N LEU A 166 0.11 -8.31 12.36
CA LEU A 166 -1.04 -7.43 12.42
C LEU A 166 -1.91 -7.54 11.16
N VAL A 167 -3.22 -7.59 11.38
CA VAL A 167 -4.24 -7.55 10.32
C VAL A 167 -5.06 -6.28 10.48
N SER A 168 -5.15 -5.48 9.43
CA SER A 168 -6.01 -4.30 9.38
C SER A 168 -7.36 -4.66 8.75
N ILE A 169 -8.43 -4.60 9.53
CA ILE A 169 -9.79 -4.91 9.11
C ILE A 169 -10.53 -3.60 8.88
N GLY A 170 -10.86 -3.31 7.62
CA GLY A 170 -11.60 -2.11 7.26
C GLY A 170 -11.70 -1.90 5.75
N ARG A 171 -12.50 -0.92 5.33
CA ARG A 171 -12.68 -0.57 3.91
C ARG A 171 -11.37 -0.07 3.29
N ALA A 172 -10.66 0.81 4.00
CA ALA A 172 -9.48 1.51 3.50
C ALA A 172 -8.34 0.60 3.04
N PRO A 173 -7.85 -0.39 3.82
CA PRO A 173 -6.79 -1.29 3.35
C PRO A 173 -7.19 -2.07 2.09
N ASN A 174 -8.41 -2.61 2.04
CA ASN A 174 -8.91 -3.38 0.90
C ASN A 174 -9.06 -2.54 -0.38
N VAL A 175 -9.61 -1.31 -0.26
CA VAL A 175 -9.76 -0.41 -1.39
C VAL A 175 -8.40 0.08 -1.88
N ALA A 176 -7.49 0.47 -0.99
CA ALA A 176 -6.15 0.91 -1.36
C ALA A 176 -5.40 -0.20 -2.13
N ALA A 177 -5.46 -1.45 -1.67
CA ALA A 177 -4.87 -2.60 -2.36
C ALA A 177 -5.46 -2.79 -3.77
N LYS A 178 -6.77 -2.72 -3.93
CA LYS A 178 -7.40 -2.87 -5.27
C LYS A 178 -7.11 -1.71 -6.20
N LEU A 179 -6.92 -0.50 -5.67
CA LEU A 179 -6.50 0.66 -6.46
C LEU A 179 -5.06 0.51 -6.95
N SER A 180 -4.16 -0.09 -6.16
CA SER A 180 -2.79 -0.36 -6.60
C SER A 180 -2.69 -1.40 -7.71
N ASP A 181 -3.73 -2.21 -7.93
CA ASP A 181 -3.76 -3.23 -8.99
C ASP A 181 -4.13 -2.65 -10.36
N ILE A 182 -4.55 -1.39 -10.40
CA ILE A 182 -5.01 -0.76 -11.63
C ILE A 182 -3.84 -0.60 -12.61
N ARG A 183 -4.09 -0.97 -13.87
CA ARG A 183 -3.20 -0.77 -15.02
C ARG A 183 -3.96 -0.01 -16.11
N ASP A 184 -4.10 1.30 -15.94
CA ASP A 184 -4.81 2.18 -16.88
C ASP A 184 -3.85 3.27 -17.40
N GLY A 185 -3.50 3.17 -18.68
CA GLY A 185 -2.68 4.15 -19.40
C GLY A 185 -1.37 4.52 -18.69
N SER A 186 -1.12 5.82 -18.59
CA SER A 186 0.05 6.42 -17.94
C SER A 186 -0.16 6.72 -16.46
N TYR A 187 -1.35 6.47 -15.90
CA TYR A 187 -1.64 6.75 -14.49
C TYR A 187 -0.92 5.77 -13.58
N ARG A 188 -0.26 6.29 -12.55
CA ARG A 188 0.52 5.49 -11.58
C ARG A 188 0.08 5.73 -10.14
N THR A 189 -0.91 6.60 -9.92
CA THR A 189 -1.44 6.88 -8.59
C THR A 189 -2.95 7.05 -8.65
N TYR A 190 -3.64 6.39 -7.73
CA TYR A 190 -5.09 6.45 -7.53
C TYR A 190 -5.40 6.74 -6.07
N ILE A 191 -6.30 7.70 -5.84
CA ILE A 191 -6.78 8.03 -4.51
C ILE A 191 -8.30 8.08 -4.50
N THR A 192 -8.92 7.74 -3.37
CA THR A 192 -10.37 7.89 -3.21
C THR A 192 -10.76 9.35 -2.98
N GLY A 193 -12.04 9.68 -3.17
CA GLY A 193 -12.59 10.98 -2.80
C GLY A 193 -12.41 11.31 -1.32
N ALA A 194 -12.39 10.30 -0.44
CA ALA A 194 -12.12 10.48 0.98
C ALA A 194 -10.70 11.02 1.24
N VAL A 195 -9.73 10.60 0.45
CA VAL A 195 -8.36 11.12 0.50
C VAL A 195 -8.30 12.51 -0.13
N PHE A 196 -8.82 12.65 -1.36
CA PHE A 196 -8.76 13.92 -2.12
C PHE A 196 -9.39 15.10 -1.36
N GLY A 197 -10.55 14.87 -0.74
CA GLY A 197 -11.26 15.88 0.05
C GLY A 197 -10.45 16.43 1.22
N ARG A 198 -9.47 15.67 1.72
CA ARG A 198 -8.61 16.02 2.87
C ARG A 198 -7.18 16.41 2.47
N LEU A 199 -6.88 16.53 1.18
CA LEU A 199 -5.57 17.02 0.73
C LEU A 199 -5.45 18.52 0.97
N ALA A 200 -4.29 18.93 1.48
CA ALA A 200 -3.87 20.33 1.45
C ALA A 200 -3.64 20.78 -0.01
N GLU A 201 -3.72 22.09 -0.26
CA GLU A 201 -3.53 22.66 -1.61
C GLU A 201 -2.20 22.22 -2.23
N ARG A 202 -1.14 22.15 -1.42
CA ARG A 202 0.19 21.71 -1.86
C ARG A 202 0.22 20.30 -2.44
N ALA A 203 -0.77 19.45 -2.18
CA ALA A 203 -0.89 18.13 -2.78
C ALA A 203 -2.00 18.05 -3.83
N LYS A 204 -2.75 19.14 -4.07
CA LYS A 204 -3.75 19.24 -5.15
C LYS A 204 -3.19 19.93 -6.40
N LEU A 205 -2.35 20.95 -6.19
CA LEU A 205 -1.83 21.81 -7.25
C LEU A 205 -0.30 21.71 -7.35
N SER A 206 0.21 21.89 -8.56
CA SER A 206 1.65 22.00 -8.82
C SER A 206 2.20 23.34 -8.34
N ASN A 207 3.51 23.40 -8.14
CA ASN A 207 4.25 24.62 -7.81
C ASN A 207 5.32 24.83 -8.90
N PRO A 208 5.47 26.04 -9.47
CA PRO A 208 4.74 27.29 -9.19
C PRO A 208 3.46 27.48 -10.01
N ASN A 209 3.24 26.68 -11.05
CA ASN A 209 2.22 26.95 -12.06
C ASN A 209 0.77 26.64 -11.65
N LYS A 210 0.52 26.16 -10.43
CA LYS A 210 -0.81 25.88 -9.86
C LYS A 210 -1.69 24.96 -10.74
N GLN A 211 -1.08 24.08 -11.53
CA GLN A 211 -1.84 23.12 -12.35
C GLN A 211 -2.42 22.01 -11.47
N PRO A 212 -3.66 21.56 -11.71
CA PRO A 212 -4.25 20.45 -10.97
C PRO A 212 -3.45 19.16 -11.22
N MET A 213 -3.05 18.49 -10.13
CA MET A 213 -2.27 17.26 -10.21
C MET A 213 -3.13 15.99 -10.29
N TRP A 214 -4.45 16.13 -10.19
CA TRP A 214 -5.39 15.02 -10.11
C TRP A 214 -6.50 15.19 -11.13
N GLU A 215 -6.80 14.10 -11.82
CA GLU A 215 -7.92 14.00 -12.74
C GLU A 215 -9.08 13.26 -12.06
N GLY A 216 -10.29 13.80 -12.21
CA GLY A 216 -11.50 13.29 -11.58
C GLY A 216 -12.45 14.42 -11.17
N PRO A 217 -13.52 14.11 -10.42
CA PRO A 217 -13.86 12.78 -9.90
C PRO A 217 -14.31 11.79 -10.98
N TYR A 218 -13.99 10.51 -10.80
CA TYR A 218 -14.55 9.39 -11.56
C TYR A 218 -15.24 8.40 -10.64
N ASN A 219 -16.26 7.70 -11.12
CA ASN A 219 -16.86 6.58 -10.39
C ASN A 219 -16.22 5.27 -10.81
N ARG A 220 -15.84 4.44 -9.84
CA ARG A 220 -15.26 3.12 -10.08
C ARG A 220 -15.81 2.09 -9.11
N VAL A 221 -16.12 0.90 -9.59
CA VAL A 221 -16.46 -0.23 -8.71
C VAL A 221 -15.17 -0.83 -8.17
N VAL A 222 -15.00 -0.81 -6.84
CA VAL A 222 -13.86 -1.38 -6.14
C VAL A 222 -14.39 -2.23 -4.98
N GLY A 223 -14.13 -3.53 -5.05
CA GLY A 223 -14.60 -4.47 -4.02
C GLY A 223 -16.12 -4.52 -3.87
N GLY A 224 -16.86 -4.41 -4.97
CA GLY A 224 -18.33 -4.46 -4.98
C GLY A 224 -19.01 -3.15 -4.61
N GLN A 225 -18.26 -2.08 -4.33
CA GLN A 225 -18.80 -0.76 -4.01
C GLN A 225 -18.40 0.27 -5.07
N THR A 226 -19.33 1.13 -5.47
CA THR A 226 -19.02 2.30 -6.31
C THR A 226 -18.38 3.37 -5.45
N ILE A 227 -17.14 3.72 -5.76
CA ILE A 227 -16.37 4.75 -5.05
C ILE A 227 -15.94 5.85 -6.00
N THR A 228 -15.90 7.08 -5.48
CA THR A 228 -15.27 8.20 -6.19
C THR A 228 -13.77 8.07 -6.13
N VAL A 229 -13.10 8.18 -7.28
CA VAL A 229 -11.65 8.08 -7.41
C VAL A 229 -11.09 9.26 -8.21
N TYR A 230 -9.85 9.61 -7.90
CA TYR A 230 -9.01 10.53 -8.65
C TYR A 230 -7.74 9.79 -9.07
N LYS A 231 -7.18 10.16 -10.21
CA LYS A 231 -5.96 9.53 -10.75
C LYS A 231 -4.93 10.59 -11.14
N SER A 232 -3.66 10.20 -11.11
CA SER A 232 -2.55 11.11 -11.41
C SER A 232 -1.43 10.44 -12.21
N THR A 233 -0.86 11.23 -13.11
CA THR A 233 0.38 10.96 -13.84
C THR A 233 1.56 11.78 -13.28
N TRP A 234 1.32 12.59 -12.24
CA TRP A 234 2.30 13.55 -11.75
C TRP A 234 3.44 12.89 -11.00
N ARG A 235 4.61 13.52 -11.10
CA ARG A 235 5.84 13.08 -10.47
C ARG A 235 6.35 14.18 -9.55
N ARG A 236 6.77 13.82 -8.34
CA ARG A 236 7.40 14.76 -7.39
C ARG A 236 8.81 14.32 -7.06
N SER A 237 9.71 15.29 -6.90
CA SER A 237 11.04 14.99 -6.38
C SER A 237 10.94 14.45 -4.95
N PRO A 238 11.65 13.36 -4.62
CA PRO A 238 11.67 12.77 -3.29
C PRO A 238 12.20 13.75 -2.23
#